data_AF-A0AAU7SHV5-F1
#
_entry.id   AF-A0AAU7SHV5-F1
#
_cell.length_a   1.000
_cell.length_b   1.000
_cell.length_c   1.000
_cell.angle_alpha   90.00
_cell.angle_beta   90.00
_cell.angle_gamma   90.00
#
_symmetry.space_group_name_H-M   'P 1'
#
loop_
_entity.id
_entity.type
_entity.pdbx_description
1 polymer ?
#
loop_
_entity_poly.entity_id
_entity_poly.type
_entity_poly.pdbx_seq_one_letter_code
_entity_poly.pdbx_strand_id
1 'polypeptide(L)'
;MGNALTCTSCGLDKTEAVVHGGSYILRCAACGEAIVATSFMAMLDSEHEWAAFIDSGPGKVPRPEALVARGPLHQISTAINIAACDGNSIRLIPETED
;
A
#
# COMPACT_ATOMS: atom_id res chain seq x y z
N MET A 1 15.22 7.60 -8.68
CA MET A 1 14.51 8.87 -8.36
C MET A 1 13.51 9.15 -9.46
N GLY A 2 12.34 8.50 -9.40
CA GLY A 2 11.26 8.63 -10.38
C GLY A 2 10.27 9.71 -9.95
N ASN A 3 9.63 10.36 -10.93
CA ASN A 3 8.59 11.38 -10.82
C ASN A 3 7.70 11.19 -9.58
N ALA A 4 8.04 11.85 -8.48
CA ALA A 4 7.22 11.82 -7.27
C ALA A 4 5.93 12.59 -7.57
N LEU A 5 4.80 11.90 -7.52
CA LEU A 5 3.49 12.52 -7.73
C LEU A 5 3.21 13.48 -6.57
N THR A 6 3.18 14.78 -6.86
CA THR A 6 2.81 15.81 -5.90
C THR A 6 1.33 15.73 -5.60
N CYS A 7 0.96 15.64 -4.32
CA CYS A 7 -0.42 15.72 -3.89
C CYS A 7 -0.97 17.11 -4.17
N THR A 8 -2.07 17.21 -4.93
CA THR A 8 -2.72 18.48 -5.26
C THR A 8 -3.41 19.13 -4.06
N SER A 9 -3.71 18.36 -3.01
CA SER A 9 -4.39 18.83 -1.79
C SER A 9 -3.42 19.51 -0.81
N CYS A 10 -2.26 18.91 -0.55
CA CYS A 10 -1.29 19.43 0.45
C CYS A 10 0.06 19.90 -0.14
N GLY A 11 0.29 19.71 -1.44
CA GLY A 11 1.52 20.12 -2.13
C GLY A 11 2.75 19.27 -1.82
N LEU A 12 2.62 18.19 -1.03
CA LEU A 12 3.72 17.29 -0.68
C LEU A 12 3.81 16.12 -1.65
N ASP A 13 5.02 15.63 -1.87
CA ASP A 13 5.38 14.54 -2.79
C ASP A 13 5.52 13.17 -2.09
N LYS A 14 4.84 13.01 -0.95
CA LYS A 14 4.86 11.78 -0.15
C LYS A 14 3.70 10.89 -0.53
N THR A 15 4.00 9.70 -1.06
CA THR A 15 2.98 8.72 -1.47
C THR A 15 3.12 7.40 -0.72
N GLU A 16 2.00 6.70 -0.58
CA GLU A 16 1.96 5.35 -0.03
C GLU A 16 0.93 4.49 -0.76
N ALA A 17 1.21 3.20 -0.81
CA ALA A 17 0.40 2.19 -1.46
C ALA A 17 -0.53 1.51 -0.44
N VAL A 18 -1.83 1.45 -0.74
CA VAL A 18 -2.83 0.82 0.12
C VAL A 18 -3.75 -0.07 -0.71
N VAL A 19 -4.13 -1.21 -0.17
CA VAL A 19 -5.19 -2.08 -0.70
C VAL A 19 -6.44 -1.87 0.14
N HIS A 20 -7.54 -1.55 -0.53
CA HIS A 20 -8.84 -1.35 0.08
C HIS A 20 -9.93 -1.92 -0.83
N GLY A 21 -10.75 -2.85 -0.32
CA GLY A 21 -11.86 -3.44 -1.09
C GLY A 21 -11.44 -4.04 -2.44
N GLY A 22 -10.27 -4.69 -2.51
CA GLY A 22 -9.75 -5.28 -3.75
C GLY A 22 -9.17 -4.28 -4.77
N SER A 23 -9.07 -3.00 -4.40
CA SER A 23 -8.43 -1.97 -5.21
C SER A 23 -7.09 -1.57 -4.60
N TYR A 24 -6.08 -1.39 -5.44
CA TYR A 24 -4.83 -0.73 -5.08
C TYR A 24 -5.00 0.78 -5.23
N ILE A 25 -4.62 1.52 -4.20
CA ILE A 25 -4.75 2.97 -4.12
C ILE A 25 -3.37 3.53 -3.78
N LEU A 26 -2.86 4.38 -4.65
CA LEU A 26 -1.77 5.29 -4.32
C LEU A 26 -2.39 6.54 -3.69
N ARG A 27 -2.05 6.83 -2.43
CA ARG A 27 -2.55 8.02 -1.72
C ARG A 27 -1.41 8.86 -1.18
N CYS A 28 -1.71 10.10 -0.81
CA CYS A 28 -0.76 10.97 -0.14
C CYS A 28 -0.53 10.48 1.30
N ALA A 29 0.73 10.20 1.65
CA ALA A 29 1.08 9.79 3.00
C ALA A 29 0.98 10.94 4.03
N ALA A 30 0.79 12.19 3.60
CA ALA A 30 0.65 13.32 4.53
C ALA A 30 -0.82 13.61 4.89
N CYS A 31 -1.70 13.72 3.89
CA CYS A 31 -3.10 14.09 4.11
C CYS A 31 -4.11 12.95 3.83
N GLY A 32 -3.66 11.82 3.28
CA GLY A 32 -4.51 10.68 2.95
C GLY A 32 -5.30 10.79 1.64
N GLU A 33 -5.17 11.90 0.92
CA GLU A 33 -5.88 12.11 -0.36
C GLU A 33 -5.50 11.02 -1.37
N ALA A 34 -6.49 10.37 -1.98
CA ALA A 34 -6.25 9.40 -3.04
C ALA A 34 -5.71 10.11 -4.29
N ILE A 35 -4.64 9.58 -4.87
CA ILE A 35 -3.97 10.15 -6.04
C ILE A 35 -4.32 9.31 -7.28
N VAL A 36 -4.16 7.99 -7.18
CA VAL A 36 -4.46 7.03 -8.27
C VAL A 36 -5.09 5.78 -7.66
N ALA A 37 -6.07 5.19 -8.34
CA ALA A 37 -6.60 3.87 -8.00
C ALA A 37 -6.53 2.95 -9.22
N THR A 38 -6.15 1.69 -9.00
CA THR A 38 -6.18 0.62 -10.01
C THR A 38 -6.64 -0.69 -9.37
N SER A 39 -7.05 -1.66 -10.18
CA SER A 39 -7.39 -2.99 -9.66
C SER A 39 -6.17 -3.61 -8.97
N PHE A 40 -6.34 -4.23 -7.81
CA PHE A 40 -5.24 -4.91 -7.12
C PHE A 40 -4.64 -6.04 -7.98
N MET A 41 -5.48 -6.71 -8.78
CA MET A 41 -5.02 -7.75 -9.70
C MET A 41 -3.99 -7.27 -10.72
N ALA A 42 -4.09 -6.02 -11.19
CA ALA A 42 -3.13 -5.45 -12.14
C ALA A 42 -1.73 -5.24 -11.53
N MET A 43 -1.60 -5.24 -10.20
CA MET A 43 -0.31 -5.09 -9.51
C MET A 43 0.40 -6.42 -9.23
N LEU A 44 -0.30 -7.56 -9.39
CA LEU A 44 0.21 -8.89 -8.99
C LEU A 44 1.44 -9.34 -9.77
N ASP A 45 1.72 -8.76 -10.93
CA ASP A 45 2.90 -9.05 -11.76
C ASP A 45 4.21 -8.47 -11.18
N SER A 46 4.16 -7.88 -9.99
CA SER A 46 5.33 -7.36 -9.31
C SER A 46 6.07 -8.46 -8.55
N GLU A 47 7.25 -8.81 -9.06
CA GLU A 47 8.23 -9.69 -8.38
C GLU A 47 8.96 -9.02 -7.21
N HIS A 48 8.65 -7.74 -6.91
CA HIS A 48 9.23 -7.06 -5.75
C HIS A 48 8.74 -7.69 -4.45
N GLU A 49 9.61 -7.77 -3.47
CA GLU A 49 9.26 -8.11 -2.09
C GLU A 49 8.45 -6.98 -1.45
N TRP A 50 7.38 -7.34 -0.75
CA TRP A 50 6.52 -6.39 -0.05
C TRP A 50 6.28 -6.87 1.37
N ALA A 51 6.17 -5.91 2.29
CA ALA A 51 5.57 -6.11 3.59
C ALA A 51 4.18 -5.44 3.61
N ALA A 52 3.16 -6.23 3.93
CA ALA A 52 1.77 -5.81 4.02
C ALA A 52 1.38 -5.66 5.49
N PHE A 53 0.88 -4.48 5.87
CA PHE A 53 0.46 -4.17 7.23
C PHE A 53 -0.99 -3.69 7.27
N ILE A 54 -1.69 -3.91 8.39
CA ILE A 54 -2.92 -3.17 8.66
C ILE A 54 -2.59 -1.68 8.71
N ASP A 55 -3.27 -0.91 7.87
CA ASP A 55 -3.04 0.51 7.70
C ASP A 55 -3.45 1.28 8.96
N SER A 56 -2.47 1.96 9.58
CA SER A 56 -2.69 2.83 10.74
C SER A 56 -3.11 4.25 10.36
N GLY A 57 -3.24 4.54 9.07
CA GLY A 57 -3.60 5.83 8.51
C GLY A 57 -2.40 6.64 8.02
N PRO A 58 -2.67 7.77 7.34
CA PRO A 58 -1.64 8.55 6.64
C PRO A 58 -0.48 8.96 7.55
N GLY A 59 0.74 8.65 7.11
CA GLY A 59 1.97 9.13 7.75
C GLY A 59 2.31 8.41 9.06
N LYS A 60 1.52 7.41 9.45
CA LYS A 60 1.80 6.57 10.61
C LYS A 60 2.77 5.46 10.24
N VAL A 61 3.74 5.19 11.10
CA VAL A 61 4.64 4.05 10.94
C VAL A 61 3.88 2.78 11.34
N PRO A 62 3.79 1.76 10.47
CA PRO A 62 3.15 0.50 10.84
C PRO A 62 3.91 -0.16 12.00
N ARG A 63 3.17 -0.77 12.91
CA ARG A 63 3.76 -1.54 14.01
C ARG A 63 4.02 -2.98 13.57
N PRO A 64 5.03 -3.67 14.13
CA PRO A 64 5.31 -5.07 13.81
C PRO A 64 4.11 -6.00 14.02
N GLU A 65 3.27 -5.73 15.03
CA GLU A 65 2.08 -6.55 15.33
C GLU A 65 0.97 -6.39 14.29
N ALA A 66 1.04 -5.35 13.45
CA ALA A 66 0.10 -5.12 12.37
C ALA A 66 0.51 -5.82 11.06
N LEU A 67 1.62 -6.58 11.04
CA LEU A 67 2.06 -7.30 9.86
C LEU A 67 1.05 -8.39 9.48
N VAL A 68 0.59 -8.35 8.23
CA VAL A 68 -0.32 -9.33 7.64
C VAL A 68 0.47 -10.41 6.90
N ALA A 69 1.42 -9.99 6.06
CA ALA A 69 2.25 -10.89 5.27
C ALA A 69 3.50 -10.18 4.74
N ARG A 70 4.53 -10.95 4.36
CA ARG A 70 5.77 -10.49 3.74
C ARG A 70 6.17 -11.46 2.64
N GLY A 71 6.54 -10.97 1.46
CA GLY A 71 6.85 -11.79 0.29
C GLY A 71 6.63 -11.07 -1.04
N PRO A 72 6.89 -11.73 -2.18
CA PRO A 72 6.47 -11.25 -3.49
C PRO A 72 4.95 -11.08 -3.53
N LEU A 73 4.47 -10.03 -4.21
CA LEU A 73 3.06 -9.64 -4.11
C LEU A 73 2.10 -10.76 -4.55
N HIS A 74 2.48 -11.52 -5.58
CA HIS A 74 1.71 -12.68 -6.04
C HIS A 74 1.53 -13.74 -4.94
N GLN A 75 2.54 -13.99 -4.10
CA GLN A 75 2.52 -14.99 -3.03
C GLN A 75 1.69 -14.53 -1.83
N ILE A 76 1.73 -13.24 -1.49
CA ILE A 76 1.03 -12.69 -0.32
C ILE A 76 -0.36 -12.13 -0.63
N SER A 77 -0.76 -12.12 -1.91
CA SER A 77 -2.03 -11.58 -2.40
C SER A 77 -3.27 -12.14 -1.68
N THR A 78 -3.26 -13.43 -1.36
CA THR A 78 -4.39 -14.10 -0.69
C THR A 78 -4.57 -13.57 0.73
N ALA A 79 -3.49 -13.41 1.49
CA ALA A 79 -3.54 -12.88 2.85
C ALA A 79 -4.01 -11.41 2.87
N ILE A 80 -3.52 -10.61 1.92
CA ILE A 80 -3.95 -9.22 1.73
C ILE A 80 -5.45 -9.15 1.43
N ASN A 81 -5.93 -9.96 0.48
CA ASN A 81 -7.34 -9.97 0.09
C ASN A 81 -8.27 -10.39 1.24
N ILE A 82 -7.90 -11.40 2.02
CA ILE A 82 -8.67 -11.82 3.20
C ILE A 82 -8.78 -10.65 4.19
N ALA A 83 -7.65 -10.06 4.57
CA ALA A 83 -7.63 -8.95 5.51
C ALA A 83 -8.43 -7.73 5.00
N ALA A 84 -8.35 -7.44 3.69
CA ALA A 84 -9.12 -6.38 3.06
C ALA A 84 -10.63 -6.66 3.03
N CYS A 85 -11.05 -7.90 2.79
CA CYS A 85 -12.45 -8.33 2.85
C CYS A 85 -13.03 -8.25 4.27
N ASP A 86 -12.20 -8.40 5.30
CA ASP A 86 -12.57 -8.19 6.71
C ASP A 86 -12.73 -6.69 7.08
N GLY A 87 -12.64 -5.80 6.08
CA GLY A 87 -12.82 -4.36 6.24
C GLY A 87 -11.55 -3.59 6.60
N ASN A 88 -10.39 -4.26 6.65
CA ASN A 88 -9.13 -3.59 6.93
C ASN A 88 -8.58 -2.91 5.67
N SER A 89 -8.04 -1.70 5.82
CA SER A 89 -7.14 -1.15 4.79
C SER A 89 -5.74 -1.72 5.01
N ILE A 90 -5.06 -2.14 3.93
CA ILE A 90 -3.75 -2.79 4.01
C ILE A 90 -2.71 -1.91 3.36
N ARG A 91 -1.73 -1.42 4.11
CA ARG A 91 -0.61 -0.64 3.57
C ARG A 91 0.49 -1.57 3.06
N LEU A 92 0.92 -1.33 1.83
CA LEU A 92 2.04 -2.05 1.21
C LEU A 92 3.30 -1.19 1.31
N ILE A 93 4.35 -1.76 1.86
CA ILE A 93 5.69 -1.16 1.91
C ILE A 93 6.62 -2.06 1.08
N PRO A 94 7.26 -1.52 0.03
CA PRO A 94 8.23 -2.30 -0.72
C PRO A 94 9.40 -2.58 0.20
N GLU A 95 9.83 -3.82 0.23
CA GLU A 95 11.08 -4.17 0.88
C GLU A 95 12.18 -4.00 -0.14
N THR A 96 12.81 -2.84 -0.13
CA THR A 96 14.05 -2.65 -0.86
C THR A 96 15.08 -3.67 -0.36
N GLU A 97 15.61 -4.48 -1.27
CA GLU A 97 17.06 -4.65 -1.30
C GLU A 97 17.63 -3.25 -1.63
N ASP A 98 18.52 -2.74 -0.77
CA ASP A 98 19.22 -1.46 -0.98
C ASP A 98 19.87 -1.33 -2.37
#